data_AF-A0A1D2JP89-F1
#
_entry.id   AF-A0A1D2JP89-F1
#
_cell.length_a   1.000
_cell.length_b   1.000
_cell.length_c   1.000
_cell.angle_alpha   90.00
_cell.angle_beta   90.00
_cell.angle_gamma   90.00
#
_symmetry.space_group_name_H-M   'P 1'
#
loop_
_entity.id
_entity.type
_entity.pdbx_description
1 polymer ?
#
loop_
_entity_poly.entity_id
_entity_poly.type
_entity_poly.pdbx_seq_one_letter_code
_entity_poly.pdbx_strand_id
1 'polypeptide(L)'
;MVQFCRESCSSRPENQVTLDHDAFQVFQIIPSAAEPSFSDEENVKSVYYPEVEKLILEKVPGAHRVFIFDHTIRRTHPGAERAPVFRAHIDQTPAVAVERVGHYLPEEAEQSLSAHYRITNVWRVLNELVQVTPLTFAAATSVRDEDIVGIEHR
;
A
#
# COMPACT_ATOMS: atom_id res chain seq x y z
N MET A 1 -5.41 -3.82 7.35
CA MET A 1 -6.53 -2.98 6.87
C MET A 1 -7.84 -3.65 7.29
N VAL A 2 -8.72 -2.98 8.05
CA VAL A 2 -10.00 -3.56 8.52
C VAL A 2 -11.13 -2.54 8.41
N GLN A 3 -12.33 -2.97 8.00
CA GLN A 3 -13.57 -2.19 7.93
C GLN A 3 -14.47 -2.59 9.10
N PHE A 4 -14.82 -1.62 9.97
CA PHE A 4 -16.15 -1.40 10.56
C PHE A 4 -16.11 -0.08 11.35
N CYS A 5 -17.11 0.78 11.17
CA CYS A 5 -17.66 1.57 12.27
C CYS A 5 -19.06 2.07 11.90
N ARG A 6 -20.09 1.30 12.27
CA ARG A 6 -21.37 1.91 12.65
C ARG A 6 -21.19 2.28 14.12
N GLU A 7 -21.10 3.58 14.37
CA GLU A 7 -21.11 4.25 15.69
C GLU A 7 -19.76 4.42 16.43
N SER A 8 -19.34 5.70 16.47
CA SER A 8 -18.35 6.34 17.35
C SER A 8 -16.96 5.69 17.54
N CYS A 9 -16.12 5.74 16.52
CA CYS A 9 -14.66 5.81 16.72
C CYS A 9 -14.23 7.28 16.58
N SER A 10 -13.44 7.81 17.52
CA SER A 10 -12.88 9.16 17.42
C SER A 10 -12.00 9.26 16.17
N SER A 11 -12.52 9.83 15.08
CA SER A 11 -11.77 9.98 13.85
C SER A 11 -10.70 11.05 14.04
N ARG A 12 -9.42 10.66 14.09
CA ARG A 12 -8.33 11.63 13.96
C ARG A 12 -8.41 12.24 12.56
N PRO A 13 -8.21 13.57 12.42
CA PRO A 13 -8.11 14.22 11.12
C PRO A 13 -7.06 13.55 10.22
N GLU A 14 -7.29 13.49 8.91
CA GLU A 14 -6.37 12.85 7.94
C GLU A 14 -4.94 13.39 8.01
N ASN A 15 -4.75 14.65 8.42
CA ASN A 15 -3.44 15.28 8.55
C ASN A 15 -2.70 14.94 9.86
N GLN A 16 -3.29 14.10 10.72
CA GLN A 16 -2.71 13.68 12.00
C GLN A 16 -2.39 12.18 12.05
N VAL A 17 -2.68 11.44 10.98
CA VAL A 17 -2.32 10.02 10.87
C VAL A 17 -0.92 9.86 10.28
N THR A 18 -0.11 8.98 10.86
CA THR A 18 1.29 8.76 10.41
C THR A 18 1.57 7.30 10.15
N LEU A 19 2.53 7.01 9.26
CA LEU A 19 2.92 5.63 8.97
C LEU A 19 3.41 4.86 10.21
N ASP A 20 4.15 5.52 11.12
CA ASP A 20 4.74 4.82 12.26
C ASP A 20 3.77 4.58 13.41
N HIS A 21 2.74 5.44 13.57
CA HIS A 21 1.71 5.25 14.60
C HIS A 21 0.50 4.49 14.05
N ASP A 22 -0.01 4.85 12.87
CA ASP A 22 -1.31 4.39 12.36
C ASP A 22 -1.18 3.33 11.25
N ALA A 23 0.04 3.06 10.76
CA ALA A 23 0.34 2.18 9.63
C ALA A 23 -0.21 2.67 8.26
N PHE A 24 -0.65 3.93 8.17
CA PHE A 24 -0.98 4.59 6.91
C PHE A 24 -0.75 6.10 7.01
N GLN A 25 -0.56 6.73 5.86
CA GLN A 25 -0.50 8.19 5.74
C GLN A 25 -1.18 8.60 4.44
N VAL A 26 -1.90 9.71 4.48
CA VAL A 26 -2.64 10.24 3.33
C VAL A 26 -1.91 11.44 2.78
N PHE A 27 -1.71 11.46 1.46
CA PHE A 27 -1.19 12.61 0.74
C PHE A 27 -2.26 13.09 -0.24
N GLN A 28 -2.58 14.37 -0.19
CA GLN A 28 -3.52 14.99 -1.10
C GLN A 28 -2.75 15.65 -2.25
N ILE A 29 -3.28 15.54 -3.47
CA ILE A 29 -2.85 16.32 -4.65
C ILE A 29 -1.34 16.14 -4.96
N ILE A 30 -0.95 14.90 -5.29
CA ILE A 30 0.36 14.62 -5.87
C ILE A 30 0.18 14.53 -7.38
N PRO A 31 0.75 15.43 -8.21
CA PRO A 31 0.72 15.27 -9.65
C PRO A 31 1.60 14.09 -10.09
N SER A 32 1.26 13.46 -11.21
CA SER A 32 2.08 12.41 -11.83
C SER A 32 2.17 12.65 -13.32
N ALA A 33 3.38 12.57 -13.87
CA ALA A 33 3.61 12.64 -15.30
C ALA A 33 3.15 11.36 -16.02
N ALA A 34 2.84 10.29 -15.29
CA ALA A 34 2.33 9.06 -15.86
C ALA A 34 0.85 9.16 -16.28
N GLU A 35 0.12 10.20 -15.87
CA GLU A 35 -1.26 10.43 -16.30
C GLU A 35 -1.34 10.83 -17.79
N PRO A 36 -2.36 10.35 -18.55
CA PRO A 36 -3.41 9.40 -18.15
C PRO A 36 -3.02 7.92 -18.35
N SER A 37 -1.80 7.63 -18.80
CA SER A 37 -1.38 6.32 -19.29
C SER A 37 -0.97 5.34 -18.17
N PHE A 38 -1.85 5.13 -17.19
CA PHE A 38 -1.78 3.98 -16.28
C PHE A 38 -2.33 2.69 -16.95
N SER A 39 -2.39 2.67 -18.27
CA SER A 39 -2.72 1.49 -19.07
C SER A 39 -1.49 0.84 -19.72
N ASP A 40 -0.37 1.57 -19.74
CA ASP A 40 0.88 1.11 -20.33
C ASP A 40 1.87 0.75 -19.23
N GLU A 41 2.28 -0.52 -19.21
CA GLU A 41 3.21 -1.04 -18.22
C GLU A 41 4.60 -0.39 -18.33
N GLU A 42 5.04 -0.04 -19.55
CA GLU A 42 6.32 0.62 -19.77
C GLU A 42 6.29 2.04 -19.21
N ASN A 43 5.21 2.79 -19.46
CA ASN A 43 5.01 4.10 -18.87
C ASN A 43 4.96 4.06 -17.33
N VAL A 44 4.28 3.07 -16.74
CA VAL A 44 4.25 2.90 -15.27
C VAL A 44 5.66 2.65 -14.72
N LYS A 45 6.45 1.77 -15.35
CA LYS A 45 7.80 1.46 -14.88
C LYS A 45 8.82 2.58 -15.12
N SER A 46 8.73 3.28 -16.24
CA SER A 46 9.70 4.32 -16.62
C SER A 46 9.41 5.69 -16.00
N VAL A 47 8.14 5.98 -15.71
CA VAL A 47 7.71 7.30 -15.19
C VAL A 47 7.22 7.20 -13.74
N TYR A 48 6.23 6.33 -13.47
CA TYR A 48 5.57 6.31 -12.18
C TYR A 48 6.41 5.67 -11.06
N TYR A 49 7.17 4.62 -11.36
CA TYR A 49 8.05 3.97 -10.39
C TYR A 49 9.09 4.96 -9.80
N PRO A 50 9.83 5.76 -10.61
CA PRO A 50 10.69 6.81 -10.08
C PRO A 50 9.97 7.85 -9.21
N GLU A 51 8.73 8.22 -9.57
CA GLU A 51 7.93 9.14 -8.75
C GLU A 51 7.58 8.55 -7.38
N VAL A 52 7.18 7.27 -7.35
CA VAL A 52 6.87 6.55 -6.12
C VAL A 52 8.12 6.36 -5.26
N GLU A 53 9.24 5.95 -5.84
CA GLU A 53 10.51 5.82 -5.14
C GLU A 53 10.90 7.15 -4.48
N LYS A 54 10.88 8.24 -5.25
CA LYS A 54 11.16 9.59 -4.73
C LYS A 54 10.21 9.96 -3.60
N LEU A 55 8.91 9.71 -3.76
CA LEU A 55 7.92 10.00 -2.74
C LEU A 55 8.21 9.25 -1.44
N ILE A 56 8.53 7.95 -1.51
CA ILE A 56 8.83 7.15 -0.32
C ILE A 56 10.11 7.63 0.36
N LEU A 57 11.18 7.88 -0.40
CA LEU A 57 12.44 8.39 0.14
C LEU A 57 12.27 9.77 0.82
N GLU A 58 11.41 10.63 0.28
CA GLU A 58 11.15 11.96 0.86
C GLU A 58 10.23 11.93 2.08
N LYS A 59 9.25 11.01 2.12
CA LYS A 59 8.16 11.04 3.11
C LYS A 59 8.31 10.03 4.23
N VAL A 60 9.09 8.97 4.04
CA VAL A 60 9.30 7.93 5.06
C VAL A 60 10.64 8.15 5.76
N PRO A 61 10.65 8.58 7.04
CA PRO A 61 11.89 8.83 7.76
C PRO A 61 12.78 7.58 7.80
N GLY A 62 14.07 7.75 7.47
CA GLY A 62 15.06 6.66 7.46
C GLY A 62 15.03 5.77 6.22
N ALA A 63 14.09 5.97 5.29
CA ALA A 63 14.12 5.30 4.01
C ALA A 63 15.31 5.83 3.18
N HIS A 64 16.16 4.90 2.74
CA HIS A 64 17.36 5.20 1.93
C HIS A 64 17.47 4.31 0.69
N ARG A 65 16.61 3.29 0.60
CA ARG A 65 16.53 2.36 -0.54
C ARG A 65 15.08 1.91 -0.70
N VAL A 66 14.59 1.91 -1.93
CA VAL A 66 13.25 1.45 -2.30
C VAL A 66 13.40 0.40 -3.40
N PHE A 67 12.65 -0.69 -3.29
CA PHE A 67 12.55 -1.69 -4.34
C PHE A 67 11.08 -1.95 -4.63
N ILE A 68 10.64 -1.65 -5.85
CA ILE A 68 9.26 -1.86 -6.29
C ILE A 68 9.18 -3.20 -6.99
N PHE A 69 8.59 -4.19 -6.31
CA PHE A 69 8.54 -5.57 -6.82
C PHE A 69 7.29 -5.88 -7.65
N ASP A 70 6.16 -5.21 -7.40
CA ASP A 70 4.96 -5.35 -8.20
C ASP A 70 4.13 -4.06 -8.23
N HIS A 71 3.15 -4.03 -9.13
CA HIS A 71 2.05 -3.09 -9.09
C HIS A 71 0.77 -3.80 -9.56
N THR A 72 -0.38 -3.27 -9.18
CA THR A 72 -1.67 -3.77 -9.64
C THR A 72 -2.57 -2.60 -10.01
N ILE A 73 -3.07 -2.59 -11.25
CA ILE A 73 -4.08 -1.64 -11.69
C ILE A 73 -5.46 -2.30 -11.59
N ARG A 74 -6.32 -1.77 -10.73
CA ARG A 74 -7.69 -2.27 -10.54
C ARG A 74 -8.66 -1.46 -11.40
N ARG A 75 -9.50 -2.15 -12.17
CA ARG A 75 -10.55 -1.54 -13.01
C ARG A 75 -11.89 -2.20 -12.75
N THR A 76 -12.95 -1.41 -12.80
CA THR A 76 -14.33 -1.86 -12.64
C THR A 76 -15.03 -1.86 -14.00
N HIS A 77 -14.79 -2.89 -14.80
CA HIS A 77 -15.56 -3.17 -16.03
C HIS A 77 -15.89 -4.67 -16.07
N PRO A 78 -16.98 -5.08 -16.76
CA PRO A 78 -17.33 -6.49 -16.92
C PRO A 78 -16.13 -7.26 -17.52
N GLY A 79 -15.64 -8.28 -16.81
CA GLY A 79 -14.47 -9.08 -17.22
C GLY A 79 -13.12 -8.63 -16.65
N ALA A 80 -13.06 -7.61 -15.79
CA ALA A 80 -11.80 -7.24 -15.13
C ALA A 80 -11.30 -8.36 -14.20
N GLU A 81 -10.05 -8.78 -14.37
CA GLU A 81 -9.45 -9.92 -13.63
C GLU A 81 -9.29 -9.67 -12.12
N ARG A 82 -9.23 -8.41 -11.68
CA ARG A 82 -8.97 -8.03 -10.28
C ARG A 82 -10.03 -7.08 -9.73
N ALA A 83 -11.17 -7.65 -9.35
CA ALA A 83 -12.24 -6.92 -8.67
C ALA A 83 -11.80 -6.37 -7.29
N PRO A 84 -12.47 -5.31 -6.78
CA PRO A 84 -12.27 -4.84 -5.42
C PRO A 84 -12.56 -5.93 -4.38
N VAL A 85 -11.76 -5.96 -3.32
CA VAL A 85 -11.96 -6.87 -2.18
C VAL A 85 -12.71 -6.12 -1.09
N PHE A 86 -13.86 -6.64 -0.68
CA PHE A 86 -14.74 -6.01 0.33
C PHE A 86 -14.52 -6.56 1.75
N ARG A 87 -13.43 -7.30 1.96
CA ARG A 87 -13.06 -7.82 3.28
C ARG A 87 -11.84 -7.06 3.80
N ALA A 88 -11.92 -6.71 5.07
CA ALA A 88 -10.78 -6.38 5.90
C ALA A 88 -9.64 -7.41 5.75
N HIS A 89 -8.44 -6.98 5.39
CA HIS A 89 -7.25 -7.83 5.38
C HIS A 89 -5.96 -7.01 5.58
N ILE A 90 -4.89 -7.68 5.97
CA ILE A 90 -3.52 -7.17 5.86
C ILE A 90 -2.85 -8.01 4.77
N ASP A 91 -2.13 -7.35 3.87
CA ASP A 91 -1.61 -8.03 2.66
C ASP A 91 -0.42 -8.94 2.98
N GLN A 92 0.36 -8.60 4.01
CA GLN A 92 1.62 -9.25 4.32
C GLN A 92 1.76 -9.49 5.82
N THR A 93 2.36 -10.62 6.18
CA THR A 93 2.84 -10.91 7.54
C THR A 93 4.34 -10.63 7.64
N PRO A 94 4.92 -10.53 8.85
CA PRO A 94 6.37 -10.39 9.01
C PRO A 94 7.17 -11.51 8.34
N ALA A 95 6.68 -12.75 8.39
CA ALA A 95 7.31 -13.89 7.72
C ALA A 95 7.33 -13.71 6.20
N VAL A 96 6.20 -13.31 5.60
CA VAL A 96 6.13 -13.06 4.15
C VAL A 96 7.02 -11.88 3.74
N ALA A 97 7.22 -10.89 4.61
CA ALA A 97 8.15 -9.80 4.34
C ALA A 97 9.60 -10.30 4.19
N VAL A 98 10.05 -11.19 5.08
CA VAL A 98 11.37 -11.84 4.98
C VAL A 98 11.49 -12.64 3.69
N GLU A 99 10.47 -13.46 3.38
CA GLU A 99 10.45 -14.27 2.16
C GLU A 99 10.53 -13.41 0.90
N ARG A 100 9.82 -12.28 0.86
CA ARG A 100 9.85 -11.34 -0.27
C ARG A 100 11.22 -10.70 -0.45
N VAL A 101 11.93 -10.34 0.62
CA VAL A 101 13.31 -9.85 0.51
C VAL A 101 14.20 -10.92 -0.12
N GLY A 102 14.11 -12.16 0.35
CA GLY A 102 14.88 -13.27 -0.23
C GLY A 102 14.52 -13.56 -1.70
N HIS A 103 13.24 -13.44 -2.07
CA HIS A 103 12.77 -13.72 -3.43
C HIS A 103 13.18 -12.64 -4.44
N TYR A 104 12.97 -11.36 -4.09
CA TYR A 104 13.16 -10.25 -5.01
C TYR A 104 14.57 -9.65 -4.97
N LEU A 105 15.29 -9.83 -3.86
CA LEU A 105 16.63 -9.28 -3.64
C LEU A 105 17.61 -10.36 -3.19
N PRO A 106 17.75 -11.49 -3.91
CA PRO A 106 18.53 -12.64 -3.44
C PRO A 106 20.00 -12.30 -3.16
N GLU A 107 20.61 -11.45 -3.98
CA GLU A 107 22.01 -11.03 -3.83
C GLU A 107 22.24 -10.08 -2.65
N GLU A 108 21.21 -9.31 -2.27
CA GLU A 108 21.26 -8.32 -1.21
C GLU A 108 20.48 -8.76 0.04
N ALA A 109 20.02 -10.01 0.08
CA ALA A 109 19.07 -10.49 1.09
C ALA A 109 19.67 -10.41 2.49
N GLU A 110 20.90 -10.91 2.68
CA GLU A 110 21.58 -10.88 3.98
C GLU A 110 21.73 -9.45 4.52
N GLN A 111 22.21 -8.54 3.68
CA GLN A 111 22.36 -7.13 4.04
C GLN A 111 21.02 -6.46 4.34
N SER A 112 20.01 -6.67 3.48
CA SER A 112 18.68 -6.07 3.62
C SER A 112 17.96 -6.56 4.88
N LEU A 113 18.08 -7.86 5.21
CA LEU A 113 17.48 -8.46 6.40
C LEU A 113 18.22 -8.09 7.69
N SER A 114 19.50 -7.72 7.61
CA SER A 114 20.27 -7.19 8.74
C SER A 114 19.89 -5.75 9.12
N ALA A 115 19.23 -5.02 8.22
CA ALA A 115 18.78 -3.66 8.42
C ALA A 115 17.28 -3.59 8.78
N HIS A 116 16.76 -2.39 9.05
CA HIS A 116 15.32 -2.18 9.13
C HIS A 116 14.72 -2.19 7.72
N TYR A 117 13.75 -3.08 7.49
CA TYR A 117 12.99 -3.17 6.25
C TYR A 117 11.49 -3.08 6.52
N ARG A 118 10.74 -2.63 5.52
CA ARG A 118 9.28 -2.49 5.57
C ARG A 118 8.70 -2.69 4.17
N ILE A 119 7.59 -3.41 4.08
CA ILE A 119 6.75 -3.40 2.87
C ILE A 119 5.75 -2.26 2.98
N THR A 120 5.71 -1.40 1.97
CA THR A 120 4.79 -0.25 1.92
C THR A 120 3.98 -0.34 0.65
N ASN A 121 2.65 -0.34 0.78
CA ASN A 121 1.74 -0.25 -0.36
C ASN A 121 1.45 1.22 -0.66
N VAL A 122 1.56 1.61 -1.93
CA VAL A 122 1.16 2.94 -2.42
C VAL A 122 -0.14 2.79 -3.20
N TRP A 123 -1.19 3.46 -2.72
CA TRP A 123 -2.50 3.49 -3.36
C TRP A 123 -2.73 4.84 -4.01
N ARG A 124 -2.97 4.82 -5.32
CA ARG A 124 -3.30 6.00 -6.11
C ARG A 124 -4.67 5.85 -6.74
N VAL A 125 -5.51 6.86 -6.54
CA VAL A 125 -6.75 6.99 -7.31
C VAL A 125 -6.38 7.49 -8.70
N LEU A 126 -6.81 6.75 -9.74
CA LEU A 126 -6.48 7.05 -11.14
C LEU A 126 -7.59 7.83 -11.88
N ASN A 127 -8.77 7.94 -11.27
CA ASN A 127 -9.92 8.67 -11.80
C ASN A 127 -10.18 9.91 -10.95
N GLU A 128 -10.90 10.90 -11.47
CA GLU A 128 -11.22 12.12 -10.71
C GLU A 128 -12.01 11.84 -9.42
N LEU A 129 -12.91 10.84 -9.44
CA LEU A 129 -13.72 10.48 -8.27
C LEU A 129 -14.06 8.99 -8.25
N VAL A 130 -13.89 8.36 -7.08
CA VAL A 130 -14.31 6.97 -6.82
C VAL A 130 -15.60 6.98 -6.01
N GLN A 131 -16.73 6.67 -6.66
CA GLN A 131 -18.05 6.72 -6.02
C GLN A 131 -18.56 5.36 -5.53
N VAL A 132 -18.12 4.26 -6.15
CA VAL A 132 -18.73 2.93 -5.94
C VAL A 132 -17.98 2.09 -4.91
N THR A 133 -16.64 2.09 -4.98
CA THR A 133 -15.80 1.24 -4.12
C THR A 133 -14.63 2.06 -3.54
N PRO A 134 -14.90 2.98 -2.60
CA PRO A 134 -13.84 3.77 -1.98
C PRO A 134 -12.90 2.87 -1.18
N LEU A 135 -11.62 3.26 -1.12
CA LEU A 135 -10.65 2.62 -0.26
C LEU A 135 -10.81 3.12 1.17
N THR A 136 -10.75 2.22 2.15
CA THR A 136 -10.89 2.54 3.58
C THR A 136 -9.77 1.89 4.36
N PHE A 137 -9.24 2.62 5.34
CA PHE A 137 -8.19 2.15 6.24
C PHE A 137 -8.70 2.16 7.68
N ALA A 138 -8.19 1.23 8.49
CA ALA A 138 -8.25 1.30 9.94
C ALA A 138 -6.83 1.52 10.45
N ALA A 139 -6.69 2.40 11.44
CA ALA A 139 -5.41 2.62 12.10
C ALA A 139 -4.98 1.34 12.81
N ALA A 140 -3.69 1.01 12.73
CA ALA A 140 -3.15 -0.16 13.44
C ALA A 140 -3.49 -0.13 14.93
N THR A 141 -3.45 1.05 15.56
CA THR A 141 -3.79 1.25 16.98
C THR A 141 -5.27 1.07 17.33
N SER A 142 -6.15 0.99 16.33
CA SER A 142 -7.59 0.71 16.54
C SER A 142 -7.96 -0.77 16.39
N VAL A 143 -7.01 -1.62 15.99
CA VAL A 143 -7.23 -3.06 15.79
C VAL A 143 -6.42 -3.81 16.85
N ARG A 144 -7.06 -4.71 17.59
CA ARG A 144 -6.37 -5.52 18.59
C ARG A 144 -5.71 -6.70 17.89
N ASP A 145 -4.54 -7.11 18.37
CA ASP A 145 -3.80 -8.24 17.78
C ASP A 145 -4.64 -9.53 17.76
N GLU A 146 -5.48 -9.74 18.77
CA GLU A 146 -6.41 -10.88 18.86
C GLU A 146 -7.51 -10.88 17.79
N ASP A 147 -7.81 -9.73 17.18
CA ASP A 147 -8.77 -9.60 16.08
C ASP A 147 -8.11 -9.90 14.71
N ILE A 148 -6.78 -10.07 14.67
CA ILE A 148 -6.02 -10.43 13.46
C ILE A 148 -5.93 -11.95 13.36
N VAL A 149 -6.75 -12.52 12.49
CA VAL A 149 -6.81 -13.97 12.26
C VAL A 149 -6.24 -14.35 10.91
N GLY A 150 -5.53 -15.48 10.87
CA GLY A 150 -5.04 -16.07 9.62
C GLY A 150 -6.21 -16.52 8.74
N ILE A 151 -6.14 -16.20 7.45
CA ILE A 151 -7.12 -16.66 6.45
C ILE A 151 -6.43 -17.57 5.44
N GLU A 152 -7.05 -18.70 5.14
CA GLU A 152 -6.65 -19.58 4.04
C GLU A 152 -7.56 -19.26 2.83
N HIS A 153 -6.95 -18.84 1.72
CA HIS A 153 -7.66 -18.70 0.46
C HIS A 153 -7.84 -20.10 -0.14
N ARG A 154 -9.03 -20.69 0.04
CA ARG A 154 -9.44 -21.93 -0.64
C ARG A 154 -9.94 -21.65 -2.05
#